data_AF-E0CPL7-F1
#
_entry.id   AF-E0CPL7-F1
#
_cell.length_a   1.000
_cell.length_b   1.000
_cell.length_c   1.000
_cell.angle_alpha   90.00
_cell.angle_beta   90.00
_cell.angle_gamma   90.00
#
_symmetry.space_group_name_H-M   'P 1'
#
loop_
_entity.id
_entity.type
_entity.pdbx_description
1 polymer ?
#
loop_
_entity_poly.entity_id
_entity_poly.type
_entity_poly.pdbx_seq_one_letter_code
_entity_poly.pdbx_strand_id
1 'polypeptide(L)'
;MEGLRVSDANLIVYVHPSKANRVSQAILRELSSLLFKFNEIFDGVVLAYDVDIPSKDAKILPGIHPYFGVRLKAKLLLFSPKPNMLIEGKVVKLAQESIHIVVLGFSSAIITDEEIRGEFKYKIKHGEAVFVSRSHKRHVIKVGTMIRFLVKSLDEEILHISGSLNPPHTGSILWLDKKLEDASPSSRSTKKRRENGESREMQEHDTVDGGVFSLDNSHHIKKSKKRKISEES
;
A
#
# COMPACT_ATOMS: atom_id res chain seq x y z
N MET A 1 5.49 6.18 -4.68
CA MET A 1 4.56 5.87 -5.79
C MET A 1 4.79 6.89 -6.90
N GLU A 2 4.84 6.48 -8.17
CA GLU A 2 5.27 7.33 -9.30
C GLU A 2 4.32 8.51 -9.61
N GLY A 3 3.04 8.40 -9.22
CA GLY A 3 2.03 9.44 -9.46
C GLY A 3 2.03 10.61 -8.48
N LEU A 4 2.98 10.69 -7.54
CA LEU A 4 3.07 11.77 -6.55
C LEU A 4 4.25 12.70 -6.86
N ARG A 5 3.99 14.01 -6.84
CA ARG A 5 5.04 15.04 -7.01
C ARG A 5 4.82 16.23 -6.09
N VAL A 6 5.91 16.89 -5.73
CA VAL A 6 5.88 18.20 -5.05
C VAL A 6 6.17 19.28 -6.09
N SER A 7 5.41 20.38 -6.05
CA SER A 7 5.57 21.51 -6.94
C SER A 7 5.58 22.83 -6.17
N ASP A 8 6.58 23.67 -6.43
CA ASP A 8 6.61 25.05 -5.95
C ASP A 8 5.78 25.94 -6.90
N ALA A 9 4.85 26.71 -6.34
CA ALA A 9 3.94 27.56 -7.09
C ALA A 9 3.94 28.99 -6.56
N ASN A 10 4.01 29.96 -7.47
CA ASN A 10 3.76 31.37 -7.17
C ASN A 10 2.30 31.68 -7.53
N LEU A 11 1.48 32.00 -6.53
CA LEU A 11 0.04 32.18 -6.69
C LEU A 11 -0.38 33.60 -6.33
N ILE A 12 -1.53 33.99 -6.88
CA ILE A 12 -2.22 35.21 -6.51
C ILE A 12 -3.62 34.80 -6.08
N VAL A 13 -3.97 35.08 -4.83
CA VAL A 13 -5.32 34.86 -4.30
C VAL A 13 -6.02 36.21 -4.19
N TYR A 14 -7.21 36.31 -4.79
CA TYR A 14 -8.03 37.50 -4.72
C TYR A 14 -8.96 37.42 -3.52
N VAL A 15 -8.81 38.37 -2.60
CA VAL A 15 -9.58 38.43 -1.36
C VAL A 15 -10.60 39.56 -1.43
N HIS A 16 -11.83 39.27 -1.05
CA HIS A 16 -12.89 40.26 -0.97
C HIS A 16 -12.65 41.24 0.19
N PRO A 17 -12.91 42.55 0.05
CA PRO A 17 -12.71 43.57 1.11
C PRO A 17 -13.33 43.22 2.46
N SER A 18 -14.48 42.57 2.48
CA SER A 18 -15.15 42.13 3.73
C SER A 18 -14.34 41.09 4.52
N LYS A 19 -13.28 40.53 3.94
CA LYS A 19 -12.34 39.59 4.58
C LYS A 19 -10.97 40.22 4.86
N ALA A 20 -10.81 41.53 4.71
CA ALA A 20 -9.55 42.24 4.94
C ALA A 20 -9.02 42.11 6.37
N ASN A 21 -9.90 41.94 7.37
CA ASN A 21 -9.50 41.67 8.75
C ASN A 21 -9.07 40.21 9.00
N ARG A 22 -9.24 39.30 8.03
CA ARG A 22 -8.97 37.85 8.15
C ARG A 22 -8.37 37.29 6.85
N VAL A 23 -7.36 37.98 6.31
CA VAL A 23 -6.71 37.64 5.04
C VAL A 23 -6.17 36.22 5.03
N SER A 24 -5.41 35.81 6.05
CA SER A 24 -4.83 34.46 6.13
C SER A 24 -5.91 33.39 6.08
N GLN A 25 -7.02 33.57 6.80
CA GLN A 25 -8.13 32.62 6.77
C GLN A 25 -8.80 32.58 5.38
N ALA A 26 -8.94 33.72 4.71
CA ALA A 26 -9.48 33.77 3.36
C ALA A 26 -8.58 33.04 2.35
N ILE A 27 -7.26 33.21 2.45
CA ILE A 27 -6.27 32.51 1.61
C ILE A 27 -6.33 31.00 1.84
N LEU A 28 -6.28 30.56 3.11
CA LEU A 28 -6.36 29.13 3.44
C LEU A 28 -7.65 28.51 2.93
N ARG A 29 -8.79 29.22 3.04
CA ARG A 29 -10.07 28.77 2.50
C ARG A 29 -10.02 28.59 0.98
N GLU A 30 -9.38 29.52 0.27
CA GLU A 30 -9.23 29.43 -1.18
C GLU A 30 -8.35 28.24 -1.57
N LEU A 31 -7.18 28.08 -0.94
CA LEU A 31 -6.28 26.96 -1.20
C LEU A 31 -6.91 25.61 -0.83
N SER A 32 -7.66 25.54 0.28
CA SER A 32 -8.42 24.35 0.66
C SER A 32 -9.50 24.00 -0.34
N SER A 33 -10.03 24.97 -1.11
CA SER A 33 -11.02 24.69 -2.14
C SER A 33 -10.47 23.92 -3.35
N LEU A 34 -9.13 23.91 -3.51
CA LEU A 34 -8.39 23.19 -4.55
C LEU A 34 -8.12 21.72 -4.18
N LEU A 35 -8.25 21.36 -2.89
CA LEU A 35 -7.95 20.01 -2.42
C LEU A 35 -8.88 18.98 -3.05
N PHE A 36 -8.32 17.83 -3.44
CA PHE A 36 -9.01 16.70 -4.06
C PHE A 36 -9.75 17.03 -5.35
N LYS A 37 -9.33 18.09 -6.05
CA LYS A 37 -9.81 18.44 -7.39
C LYS A 37 -8.65 18.45 -8.36
N PHE A 38 -8.90 17.99 -9.58
CA PHE A 38 -7.95 18.18 -10.66
C PHE A 38 -7.82 19.67 -10.96
N ASN A 39 -6.60 20.13 -11.11
CA ASN A 39 -6.29 21.50 -11.46
C ASN A 39 -5.45 21.50 -12.73
N GLU A 40 -5.99 22.05 -13.81
CA GLU A 40 -5.33 22.11 -15.12
C GLU A 40 -4.01 22.88 -15.07
N ILE A 41 -3.93 23.94 -14.26
CA ILE A 41 -2.72 24.77 -14.13
C ILE A 41 -1.58 23.96 -13.52
N PHE A 42 -1.90 23.11 -12.53
CA PHE A 42 -0.92 22.25 -11.87
C PHE A 42 -0.80 20.86 -12.50
N ASP A 43 -1.59 20.55 -13.53
CA ASP A 43 -1.63 19.26 -14.21
C ASP A 43 -1.72 18.10 -13.19
N GLY A 44 -2.68 18.18 -12.27
CA GLY A 44 -2.85 17.19 -11.21
C GLY A 44 -3.84 17.55 -10.12
N VAL A 45 -4.11 16.59 -9.24
CA VAL A 45 -4.98 16.73 -8.08
C VAL A 45 -4.20 17.25 -6.89
N VAL A 46 -4.62 18.37 -6.29
CA VAL A 46 -3.96 18.90 -5.09
C VAL A 46 -4.34 18.06 -3.87
N LEU A 47 -3.36 17.44 -3.23
CA LEU A 47 -3.57 16.62 -2.03
C LEU A 47 -3.30 17.38 -0.74
N ALA A 48 -2.29 18.24 -0.77
CA ALA A 48 -1.89 19.07 0.36
C ALA A 48 -1.19 20.31 -0.16
N TYR A 49 -1.16 21.35 0.67
CA TYR A 49 -0.40 22.56 0.42
C TYR A 49 0.31 23.00 1.70
N ASP A 50 1.44 23.66 1.51
CA ASP A 50 2.14 24.45 2.50
C ASP A 50 2.35 25.84 1.90
N VAL A 51 2.06 26.90 2.64
CA VAL A 51 1.98 28.26 2.09
C VAL A 51 2.76 29.26 2.92
N ASP A 52 3.63 29.98 2.22
CA ASP A 52 4.33 31.15 2.72
C ASP A 52 3.71 32.41 2.11
N ILE A 53 3.41 33.38 2.98
CA ILE A 53 2.91 34.72 2.59
C ILE A 53 4.06 35.71 2.77
N PRO A 54 4.92 35.90 1.74
CA PRO A 54 6.17 36.63 1.89
C PRO A 54 6.00 38.15 2.08
N SER A 55 4.88 38.73 1.61
CA SER A 55 4.61 40.16 1.74
C SER A 55 3.18 40.41 2.21
N LYS A 56 3.00 41.47 3.02
CA LYS A 56 1.70 41.99 3.44
C LYS A 56 1.11 42.98 2.42
N ASP A 57 1.84 43.28 1.36
CA ASP A 57 1.40 44.18 0.30
C ASP A 57 0.39 43.45 -0.60
N ALA A 58 -0.79 44.04 -0.74
CA ALA A 58 -1.81 43.58 -1.65
C ALA A 58 -2.06 44.61 -2.75
N LYS A 59 -2.32 44.14 -3.97
CA LYS A 59 -2.69 45.00 -5.09
C LYS A 59 -4.20 45.00 -5.23
N ILE A 60 -4.83 46.16 -5.10
CA ILE A 60 -6.26 46.31 -5.36
C ILE A 60 -6.47 46.16 -6.87
N LEU A 61 -7.40 45.28 -7.25
CA LEU A 61 -7.83 45.17 -8.64
C LEU A 61 -8.67 46.39 -9.01
N PRO A 62 -8.32 47.11 -10.09
CA PRO A 62 -9.14 48.21 -10.57
C PRO A 62 -10.45 47.67 -11.16
N GLY A 63 -11.60 48.19 -10.71
CA GLY A 63 -12.93 47.75 -11.18
C GLY A 63 -14.05 48.04 -10.19
N ILE A 64 -15.27 47.59 -10.52
CA ILE A 64 -16.50 47.83 -9.74
C ILE A 64 -16.48 47.08 -8.38
N HIS A 65 -15.83 45.91 -8.32
CA HIS A 65 -15.66 45.12 -7.10
C HIS A 65 -14.19 45.11 -6.68
N PRO A 66 -13.78 45.90 -5.66
CA PRO A 66 -12.38 46.09 -5.34
C PRO A 66 -11.82 44.90 -4.55
N TYR A 67 -11.65 43.74 -5.19
CA TYR A 67 -10.85 42.65 -4.62
C TYR A 67 -9.39 43.09 -4.52
N PHE A 68 -8.67 42.58 -3.53
CA PHE A 68 -7.22 42.77 -3.46
C PHE A 68 -6.51 41.44 -3.64
N GLY A 69 -5.53 41.44 -4.54
CA GLY A 69 -4.68 40.28 -4.85
C GLY A 69 -3.51 40.21 -3.88
N VAL A 70 -3.39 39.08 -3.19
CA VAL A 70 -2.26 38.75 -2.32
C VAL A 70 -1.37 37.75 -3.03
N ARG A 71 -0.06 38.03 -3.10
CA ARG A 71 0.92 37.10 -3.67
C ARG A 71 1.39 36.13 -2.59
N LEU A 72 1.43 34.85 -2.95
CA LEU A 72 1.87 33.77 -2.06
C LEU A 72 2.81 32.81 -2.80
N LYS A 73 3.67 32.17 -2.02
CA LYS A 73 4.47 31.02 -2.46
C LYS A 73 3.89 29.79 -1.78
N ALA A 74 3.61 28.75 -2.56
CA ALA A 74 3.06 27.51 -2.02
C ALA A 74 3.86 26.31 -2.52
N LYS A 75 4.05 25.33 -1.63
CA LYS A 75 4.45 23.98 -1.98
C LYS A 75 3.19 23.13 -2.06
N LEU A 76 2.95 22.54 -3.20
CA LEU A 76 1.78 21.70 -3.45
C LEU A 76 2.23 20.24 -3.56
N LEU A 77 1.58 19.36 -2.81
CA LEU A 77 1.64 17.92 -3.05
C LEU A 77 0.55 17.56 -4.06
N LEU A 78 0.98 17.06 -5.21
CA LEU A 78 0.11 16.75 -6.33
C LEU A 78 0.06 15.24 -6.58
N PHE A 79 -1.13 14.75 -6.89
CA PHE A 79 -1.35 13.44 -7.51
C PHE A 79 -1.63 13.62 -9.00
N SER A 80 -0.71 13.16 -9.85
CA SER A 80 -0.75 13.31 -11.30
C SER A 80 -0.34 11.99 -11.95
N PRO A 81 -1.22 10.96 -11.91
CA PRO A 81 -0.92 9.68 -12.54
C PRO A 81 -0.93 9.85 -14.06
N LYS A 82 0.20 9.58 -14.71
CA LYS A 82 0.35 9.63 -16.17
C LYS A 82 0.33 8.21 -16.76
N PRO A 83 -0.06 8.06 -18.04
CA PRO A 83 0.05 6.78 -18.72
C PRO A 83 1.46 6.18 -18.55
N ASN A 84 1.51 4.85 -18.38
CA ASN A 84 2.71 4.06 -18.13
C ASN A 84 3.37 4.22 -16.75
N MET A 85 2.78 4.99 -15.83
CA MET A 85 3.23 4.99 -14.44
C MET A 85 2.73 3.77 -13.68
N LEU A 86 3.53 3.29 -12.74
CA LEU A 86 3.14 2.26 -11.78
C LEU A 86 2.62 2.89 -10.49
N ILE A 87 1.36 2.59 -10.20
CA ILE A 87 0.69 3.04 -8.99
C ILE A 87 0.15 1.87 -8.19
N GLU A 88 -0.15 2.14 -6.92
CA GLU A 88 -0.61 1.13 -5.98
C GLU A 88 -1.97 1.51 -5.44
N GLY A 89 -2.84 0.52 -5.26
CA GLY A 89 -4.17 0.73 -4.75
C GLY A 89 -4.73 -0.50 -4.06
N LYS A 90 -5.78 -0.29 -3.28
CA LYS A 90 -6.47 -1.35 -2.54
C LYS A 90 -7.64 -1.86 -3.35
N VAL A 91 -7.70 -3.16 -3.58
CA VAL A 91 -8.88 -3.78 -4.21
C VAL A 91 -10.08 -3.63 -3.29
N VAL A 92 -11.17 -3.05 -3.82
CA VAL A 92 -12.42 -2.86 -3.08
C VAL A 92 -13.54 -3.78 -3.57
N LYS A 93 -13.51 -4.17 -4.84
CA LYS A 93 -14.49 -5.08 -5.43
C LYS A 93 -13.85 -5.89 -6.54
N LEU A 94 -14.31 -7.13 -6.69
CA LEU A 94 -13.93 -8.02 -7.78
C LEU A 94 -15.19 -8.48 -8.51
N ALA A 95 -15.12 -8.45 -9.83
CA ALA A 95 -16.06 -9.11 -10.71
C ALA A 95 -15.32 -10.11 -11.60
N GLN A 96 -16.05 -10.91 -12.35
CA GLN A 96 -15.44 -11.86 -13.29
C GLN A 96 -14.61 -11.15 -14.36
N GLU A 97 -15.06 -9.97 -14.78
CA GLU A 97 -14.48 -9.20 -15.89
C GLU A 97 -13.76 -7.93 -15.43
N SER A 98 -13.66 -7.68 -14.12
CA SER A 98 -13.01 -6.46 -13.63
C SER A 98 -12.46 -6.55 -12.22
N ILE A 99 -11.46 -5.72 -11.96
CA ILE A 99 -10.90 -5.43 -10.63
C ILE A 99 -11.13 -3.96 -10.35
N HIS A 100 -11.89 -3.66 -9.28
CA HIS A 100 -12.11 -2.29 -8.82
C HIS A 100 -11.21 -1.97 -7.63
N ILE A 101 -10.58 -0.81 -7.69
CA ILE A 101 -9.46 -0.43 -6.82
C ILE A 101 -9.70 1.00 -6.33
N VAL A 102 -9.29 1.29 -5.10
CA VAL A 102 -9.18 2.67 -4.60
C VAL A 102 -7.72 3.02 -4.41
N VAL A 103 -7.31 4.14 -5.00
CA VAL A 103 -5.96 4.71 -4.95
C VAL A 103 -5.98 5.91 -4.00
N LEU A 104 -5.07 5.92 -3.03
CA LEU A 104 -4.91 6.98 -2.01
C LEU A 104 -6.19 7.33 -1.21
N GLY A 105 -7.23 6.49 -1.29
CA GLY A 105 -8.49 6.68 -0.56
C GLY A 105 -9.53 7.56 -1.25
N PHE A 106 -9.21 8.24 -2.36
CA PHE A 106 -10.12 9.16 -3.02
C PHE A 106 -10.32 8.89 -4.53
N SER A 107 -9.32 8.33 -5.22
CA SER A 107 -9.40 8.05 -6.65
C SER A 107 -9.80 6.60 -6.87
N SER A 108 -10.76 6.38 -7.76
CA SER A 108 -11.18 5.04 -8.17
C SER A 108 -10.35 4.57 -9.37
N ALA A 109 -10.07 3.28 -9.44
CA ALA A 109 -9.46 2.68 -10.62
C ALA A 109 -10.16 1.37 -11.00
N ILE A 110 -10.17 1.08 -12.30
CA ILE A 110 -10.68 -0.18 -12.84
C ILE A 110 -9.62 -0.84 -13.72
N ILE A 111 -9.56 -2.16 -13.66
CA ILE A 111 -8.82 -2.99 -14.60
C ILE A 111 -9.82 -3.98 -15.18
N THR A 112 -10.07 -3.88 -16.48
CA THR A 112 -10.95 -4.80 -17.22
C THR A 112 -10.21 -6.09 -17.56
N ASP A 113 -10.94 -7.14 -17.90
CA ASP A 113 -10.41 -8.45 -18.26
C ASP A 113 -9.38 -8.43 -19.40
N GLU A 114 -9.56 -7.58 -20.39
CA GLU A 114 -8.60 -7.33 -21.48
C GLU A 114 -7.23 -6.86 -20.97
N GLU A 115 -7.23 -6.16 -19.83
CA GLU A 115 -6.05 -5.62 -19.18
C GLU A 115 -5.57 -6.49 -17.99
N ILE A 116 -6.21 -7.65 -17.77
CA ILE A 116 -5.78 -8.67 -16.82
C ILE A 116 -5.01 -9.76 -17.56
N ARG A 117 -3.79 -10.08 -17.10
CA ARG A 117 -3.01 -11.15 -17.73
C ARG A 117 -3.74 -12.49 -17.68
N GLY A 118 -3.66 -13.23 -18.78
CA GLY A 118 -4.36 -14.50 -18.97
C GLY A 118 -4.02 -15.61 -17.95
N GLU A 119 -2.90 -15.53 -17.24
CA GLU A 119 -2.61 -16.47 -16.14
C GLU A 119 -3.53 -16.28 -14.93
N PHE A 120 -4.09 -15.09 -14.71
CA PHE A 120 -5.04 -14.87 -13.64
C PHE A 120 -6.40 -15.44 -14.03
N LYS A 121 -6.95 -16.29 -13.15
CA LYS A 121 -8.30 -16.83 -13.31
C LYS A 121 -9.17 -16.43 -12.14
N TYR A 122 -10.34 -15.91 -12.47
CA TYR A 122 -11.41 -15.66 -11.53
C TYR A 122 -11.92 -16.98 -10.95
N LYS A 123 -12.10 -17.02 -9.64
CA LYS A 123 -12.64 -18.15 -8.88
C LYS A 123 -13.46 -17.63 -7.71
N ILE A 124 -14.42 -18.43 -7.27
CA ILE A 124 -15.09 -18.23 -5.99
C ILE A 124 -14.48 -19.22 -4.98
N LYS A 125 -13.95 -18.73 -3.87
CA LYS A 125 -13.39 -19.54 -2.78
C LYS A 125 -14.06 -19.14 -1.48
N HIS A 126 -14.69 -20.11 -0.79
CA HIS A 126 -15.40 -19.86 0.47
C HIS A 126 -16.43 -18.72 0.37
N GLY A 127 -17.10 -18.58 -0.78
CA GLY A 127 -18.04 -17.49 -1.05
C GLY A 127 -17.40 -16.16 -1.46
N GLU A 128 -16.07 -16.06 -1.48
CA GLU A 128 -15.36 -14.83 -1.87
C GLU A 128 -14.80 -14.92 -3.29
N ALA A 129 -15.00 -13.83 -4.06
CA ALA A 129 -14.38 -13.65 -5.36
C ALA A 129 -12.86 -13.45 -5.24
N VAL A 130 -12.08 -14.19 -6.03
CA VAL A 130 -10.62 -14.10 -6.06
C VAL A 130 -10.07 -14.31 -7.47
N PHE A 131 -9.00 -13.59 -7.81
CA PHE A 131 -8.14 -13.91 -8.95
C PHE A 131 -6.89 -14.65 -8.47
N VAL A 132 -6.59 -15.78 -9.11
CA VAL A 132 -5.40 -16.59 -8.78
C VAL A 132 -4.58 -16.83 -10.03
N SER A 133 -3.29 -16.55 -9.98
CA SER A 133 -2.37 -16.90 -11.07
C SER A 133 -2.23 -18.41 -11.20
N ARG A 134 -2.40 -18.93 -12.42
CA ARG A 134 -2.15 -20.33 -12.76
C ARG A 134 -0.67 -20.69 -12.67
N SER A 135 0.19 -19.75 -13.10
CA SER A 135 1.64 -19.91 -13.07
C SER A 135 2.20 -19.84 -11.65
N HIS A 136 1.58 -19.02 -10.79
CA HIS A 136 2.01 -18.83 -9.40
C HIS A 136 0.82 -18.90 -8.44
N LYS A 137 0.55 -20.09 -7.88
CA LYS A 137 -0.61 -20.33 -6.98
C LYS A 137 -0.66 -19.43 -5.73
N ARG A 138 0.48 -18.84 -5.33
CA ARG A 138 0.58 -17.89 -4.21
C ARG A 138 0.29 -16.44 -4.60
N HIS A 139 0.24 -16.13 -5.90
CA HIS A 139 -0.13 -14.82 -6.41
C HIS A 139 -1.66 -14.74 -6.50
N VAL A 140 -2.25 -14.21 -5.43
CA VAL A 140 -3.69 -14.11 -5.25
C VAL A 140 -4.08 -12.65 -5.10
N ILE A 141 -5.13 -12.25 -5.80
CA ILE A 141 -5.76 -10.94 -5.69
C ILE A 141 -7.18 -11.18 -5.16
N LYS A 142 -7.46 -10.65 -3.97
CA LYS A 142 -8.77 -10.66 -3.33
C LYS A 142 -9.13 -9.27 -2.83
N VAL A 143 -10.39 -9.04 -2.45
CA VAL A 143 -10.80 -7.78 -1.81
C VAL A 143 -9.89 -7.48 -0.61
N GLY A 144 -9.49 -6.22 -0.48
CA GLY A 144 -8.56 -5.73 0.53
C GLY A 144 -7.08 -5.89 0.19
N THR A 145 -6.72 -6.60 -0.88
CA THR A 145 -5.33 -6.75 -1.32
C THR A 145 -4.80 -5.44 -1.88
N MET A 146 -3.59 -5.05 -1.49
CA MET A 146 -2.86 -3.98 -2.16
C MET A 146 -2.21 -4.52 -3.44
N ILE A 147 -2.50 -3.88 -4.57
CA ILE A 147 -1.96 -4.28 -5.87
C ILE A 147 -1.23 -3.11 -6.52
N ARG A 148 -0.17 -3.44 -7.26
CA ARG A 148 0.53 -2.52 -8.17
C ARG A 148 0.01 -2.74 -9.58
N PHE A 149 -0.31 -1.68 -10.29
CA PHE A 149 -0.81 -1.74 -11.67
C PHE A 149 -0.29 -0.56 -12.49
N LEU A 150 -0.31 -0.72 -13.81
CA LEU A 150 0.09 0.29 -14.76
C LEU A 150 -1.08 1.22 -15.06
N VAL A 151 -0.87 2.52 -15.07
CA VAL A 151 -1.87 3.51 -15.51
C VAL A 151 -1.98 3.48 -17.04
N LYS A 152 -3.20 3.37 -17.56
CA LYS A 152 -3.53 3.52 -18.99
C LYS A 152 -4.02 4.93 -19.29
N SER A 153 -4.96 5.42 -18.48
CA SER A 153 -5.53 6.76 -18.61
C SER A 153 -6.13 7.22 -17.27
N LEU A 154 -6.32 8.53 -17.14
CA LEU A 154 -7.03 9.18 -16.05
C LEU A 154 -8.20 9.98 -16.65
N ASP A 155 -9.40 9.78 -16.12
CA ASP A 155 -10.50 10.71 -16.27
C ASP A 155 -10.36 11.78 -15.19
N GLU A 156 -10.08 13.02 -15.62
CA GLU A 156 -9.77 14.15 -14.75
C GLU A 156 -11.01 14.72 -14.05
N GLU A 157 -12.22 14.50 -14.60
CA GLU A 157 -13.46 15.03 -14.05
C GLU A 157 -13.93 14.20 -12.85
N ILE A 158 -13.92 12.87 -13.00
CA ILE A 158 -14.37 11.94 -11.95
C ILE A 158 -13.21 11.28 -11.19
N LEU A 159 -11.96 11.66 -11.50
CA LEU A 159 -10.74 11.12 -10.90
C LEU A 159 -10.66 9.59 -10.99
N HIS A 160 -11.05 9.06 -12.15
CA HIS A 160 -11.16 7.63 -12.39
C HIS A 160 -10.04 7.12 -13.29
N ILE A 161 -9.30 6.12 -12.84
CA ILE A 161 -8.12 5.60 -13.53
C ILE A 161 -8.47 4.31 -14.26
N SER A 162 -8.12 4.23 -15.54
CA SER A 162 -8.04 2.95 -16.25
C SER A 162 -6.65 2.35 -16.03
N GLY A 163 -6.60 1.10 -15.59
CA GLY A 163 -5.37 0.42 -15.20
C GLY A 163 -5.13 -0.89 -15.95
N SER A 164 -3.91 -1.41 -15.84
CA SER A 164 -3.50 -2.68 -16.45
C SER A 164 -2.60 -3.52 -15.55
N LEU A 165 -2.85 -4.83 -15.57
CA LEU A 165 -1.97 -5.85 -15.00
C LEU A 165 -1.11 -6.53 -16.07
N ASN A 166 -1.16 -6.14 -17.34
CA ASN A 166 -0.41 -6.79 -18.42
C ASN A 166 1.11 -6.83 -18.20
N PRO A 167 1.76 -5.78 -17.65
CA PRO A 167 3.19 -5.85 -17.37
C PRO A 167 3.55 -6.86 -16.26
N PRO A 168 4.72 -7.52 -16.32
CA PRO A 168 5.08 -8.63 -15.42
C PRO A 168 5.29 -8.22 -13.95
N HIS A 169 5.55 -6.94 -13.69
CA HIS A 169 5.81 -6.37 -12.36
C HIS A 169 4.55 -5.80 -11.67
N THR A 170 3.37 -6.27 -12.07
CA THR A 170 2.07 -5.87 -11.53
C THR A 170 1.38 -6.99 -10.74
N GLY A 171 0.29 -6.67 -10.04
CA GLY A 171 -0.51 -7.58 -9.24
C GLY A 171 -0.28 -7.38 -7.73
N SER A 172 -0.53 -8.42 -6.93
CA SER A 172 -0.35 -8.38 -5.47
C SER A 172 1.07 -7.96 -5.06
N ILE A 173 1.18 -6.86 -4.32
CA ILE A 173 2.45 -6.30 -3.84
C ILE A 173 3.18 -7.29 -2.94
N LEU A 174 2.44 -7.91 -2.01
CA LEU A 174 2.98 -8.93 -1.09
C LEU A 174 3.64 -10.11 -1.81
N TRP A 175 3.19 -10.42 -3.02
CA TRP A 175 3.81 -11.47 -3.83
C TRP A 175 5.02 -10.95 -4.61
N LEU A 176 4.92 -9.74 -5.17
CA LEU A 176 5.99 -9.10 -5.93
C LEU A 176 7.23 -8.86 -5.06
N ASP A 177 7.05 -8.37 -3.84
CA ASP A 177 8.15 -8.05 -2.92
C ASP A 177 8.89 -9.34 -2.48
N LYS A 178 8.17 -10.41 -2.19
CA LYS A 178 8.77 -11.72 -1.87
C LYS A 178 9.62 -12.27 -3.01
N LYS A 179 9.19 -12.07 -4.26
CA LYS A 179 9.94 -12.51 -5.43
C LYS A 179 11.24 -11.73 -5.59
N LEU A 180 11.25 -10.43 -5.24
CA LEU A 180 12.46 -9.61 -5.25
C LEU A 180 13.45 -10.07 -4.17
N GLU A 181 12.98 -10.38 -2.96
CA GLU A 181 13.82 -10.92 -1.88
C GLU A 181 14.45 -12.26 -2.26
N ASP A 182 13.66 -13.20 -2.81
CA ASP A 182 14.14 -14.53 -3.22
C ASP A 182 15.09 -14.49 -4.44
N ALA A 183 15.02 -13.44 -5.27
CA ALA A 183 15.91 -13.24 -6.41
C ALA A 183 17.24 -12.57 -6.03
N SER A 184 17.35 -11.97 -4.83
CA SER A 184 18.61 -11.41 -4.34
C SER A 184 19.51 -12.53 -3.78
N PRO A 185 20.76 -12.70 -4.27
CA PRO A 185 21.64 -13.77 -3.80
C PRO A 185 22.26 -13.54 -2.41
N SER A 186 21.93 -12.43 -1.72
CA SER A 186 22.52 -12.06 -0.44
C SER A 186 21.64 -12.46 0.75
N SER A 187 21.71 -13.74 1.17
CA SER A 187 21.48 -14.20 2.57
C SER A 187 21.17 -15.70 2.70
N ARG A 188 21.30 -16.50 1.63
CA ARG A 188 21.03 -17.96 1.73
C ARG A 188 22.14 -18.80 2.37
N SER A 189 23.25 -18.21 2.84
CA SER A 189 24.40 -18.99 3.33
C SER A 189 24.51 -19.18 4.85
N THR A 190 23.71 -18.52 5.70
CA THR A 190 23.93 -18.61 7.17
C THR A 190 22.95 -19.46 7.96
N LYS A 191 21.94 -20.10 7.35
CA LYS A 191 20.97 -20.92 8.11
C LYS A 191 21.00 -22.44 7.86
N LYS A 192 21.94 -22.94 7.03
CA LYS A 192 21.99 -24.38 6.67
C LYS A 192 23.24 -25.13 7.18
N ARG A 193 23.98 -24.58 8.15
CA ARG A 193 25.22 -25.21 8.67
C ARG A 193 25.33 -25.23 10.20
N ARG A 194 24.25 -25.63 10.90
CA ARG A 194 24.31 -25.99 12.33
C ARG A 194 23.61 -27.30 12.71
N GLU A 195 23.13 -28.09 11.76
CA GLU A 195 22.67 -29.45 11.99
C GLU A 195 23.29 -30.36 10.94
N ASN A 196 24.56 -30.71 11.14
CA ASN A 196 25.20 -31.93 10.66
C ASN A 196 26.66 -31.89 11.10
N GLY A 197 26.91 -32.37 12.31
CA GLY A 197 28.22 -32.60 12.88
C GLY A 197 28.10 -33.71 13.91
N GLU A 198 28.39 -34.93 13.44
CA GLU A 198 28.91 -36.07 14.21
C GLU A 198 27.89 -36.79 15.12
N SER A 199 27.53 -38.06 14.90
CA SER A 199 28.47 -39.19 14.89
C SER A 199 27.76 -40.52 14.56
N ARG A 200 28.37 -41.31 13.67
CA ARG A 200 28.14 -42.74 13.34
C ARG A 200 29.36 -43.12 12.48
N GLU A 201 30.17 -44.18 12.67
CA GLU A 201 30.17 -45.48 13.38
C GLU A 201 31.67 -45.79 13.73
N MET A 202 32.11 -46.74 14.57
CA MET A 202 32.11 -48.21 14.38
C MET A 202 32.84 -48.93 15.55
N GLN A 203 32.24 -50.04 16.02
CA GLN A 203 32.73 -51.36 16.49
C GLN A 203 34.01 -51.65 17.34
N GLU A 204 33.72 -52.38 18.44
CA GLU A 204 34.24 -53.68 18.98
C GLU A 204 35.65 -53.93 19.60
N HIS A 205 35.56 -54.48 20.83
CA HIS A 205 36.25 -55.62 21.46
C HIS A 205 37.33 -55.46 22.56
N ASP A 206 37.12 -56.28 23.63
CA ASP A 206 37.98 -56.78 24.72
C ASP A 206 38.42 -55.84 25.87
N THR A 207 38.54 -56.22 27.16
CA THR A 207 38.17 -57.36 28.04
C THR A 207 38.43 -56.95 29.53
N VAL A 208 37.83 -57.67 30.49
CA VAL A 208 38.13 -57.84 31.95
C VAL A 208 38.13 -56.63 32.91
N ASP A 209 37.25 -56.59 33.92
CA ASP A 209 37.43 -57.13 35.29
C ASP A 209 36.50 -56.43 36.31
N GLY A 210 36.27 -57.10 37.44
CA GLY A 210 35.17 -56.94 38.38
C GLY A 210 35.07 -55.65 39.20
N GLY A 211 33.92 -55.51 39.87
CA GLY A 211 33.74 -54.50 40.92
C GLY A 211 32.27 -54.19 41.20
N VAL A 212 31.88 -54.33 42.47
CA VAL A 212 30.51 -54.48 42.98
C VAL A 212 29.95 -53.15 43.53
N PHE A 213 28.61 -53.13 43.75
CA PHE A 213 27.80 -52.29 44.67
C PHE A 213 27.25 -50.97 44.08
N SER A 214 25.92 -50.85 43.90
CA SER A 214 24.88 -50.37 44.86
C SER A 214 24.67 -48.85 44.73
N LEU A 215 23.53 -48.20 44.92
CA LEU A 215 22.20 -48.52 45.45
C LEU A 215 21.33 -47.26 45.15
N ASP A 216 20.02 -47.46 44.93
CA ASP A 216 18.90 -46.58 45.35
C ASP A 216 18.79 -45.12 44.81
N ASN A 217 17.61 -44.50 44.66
CA ASN A 217 16.26 -44.90 45.04
C ASN A 217 15.22 -44.23 44.13
N SER A 218 14.06 -44.87 44.12
CA SER A 218 12.78 -44.54 43.50
C SER A 218 12.18 -43.17 43.91
N HIS A 219 11.29 -42.62 43.07
CA HIS A 219 9.85 -42.53 43.39
C HIS A 219 9.03 -41.90 42.24
N HIS A 220 8.13 -42.71 41.69
CA HIS A 220 6.96 -42.32 40.90
C HIS A 220 5.86 -41.70 41.78
N ILE A 221 4.92 -40.96 41.16
CA ILE A 221 3.43 -40.94 41.34
C ILE A 221 2.92 -39.57 40.82
N LYS A 222 2.31 -39.45 39.63
CA LYS A 222 0.93 -39.77 39.15
C LYS A 222 -0.06 -38.58 39.24
N LYS A 223 -0.79 -38.45 38.12
CA LYS A 223 -1.79 -37.47 37.69
C LYS A 223 -3.08 -37.44 38.52
N SER A 224 -3.84 -36.34 38.41
CA SER A 224 -5.32 -36.39 38.42
C SER A 224 -5.99 -35.26 37.60
N LYS A 225 -6.95 -35.67 36.75
CA LYS A 225 -7.94 -34.87 35.98
C LYS A 225 -9.30 -34.88 36.72
N LYS A 226 -10.11 -33.81 36.61
CA LYS A 226 -11.59 -33.81 36.76
C LYS A 226 -12.13 -32.50 36.13
N ARG A 227 -12.83 -32.47 34.97
CA ARG A 227 -14.22 -32.79 34.55
C ARG A 227 -15.30 -31.71 34.88
N LYS A 228 -16.03 -31.33 33.80
CA LYS A 228 -17.23 -30.48 33.59
C LYS A 228 -18.42 -30.71 34.54
N ILE A 229 -19.27 -29.68 34.73
CA ILE A 229 -20.76 -29.70 34.71
C ILE A 229 -21.31 -28.35 34.16
N SER A 230 -22.45 -28.39 33.47
CA SER A 230 -23.30 -27.36 32.84
C SER A 230 -24.48 -26.90 33.72
N GLU A 231 -25.04 -25.69 33.52
CA GLU A 231 -26.46 -25.39 33.17
C GLU A 231 -26.91 -23.92 33.44
N GLU A 232 -27.74 -23.45 32.51
CA GLU A 232 -28.85 -22.46 32.50
C GLU A 232 -28.82 -21.14 33.28
N SER A 233 -28.95 -20.03 32.52
CA SER A 233 -30.13 -19.14 32.49
C SER A 233 -30.16 -18.33 31.20
#